data_AF-A0A7Z9G7T4-F1
#
_entry.id   AF-A0A7Z9G7T4-F1
#
_cell.length_a   1.000
_cell.length_b   1.000
_cell.length_c   1.000
_cell.angle_alpha   90.00
_cell.angle_beta   90.00
_cell.angle_gamma   90.00
#
_symmetry.space_group_name_H-M   'P 1'
#
loop_
_entity.id
_entity.type
_entity.pdbx_description
1 polymer ?
#
loop_
_entity_poly.entity_id
_entity_poly.type
_entity_poly.pdbx_seq_one_letter_code
_entity_poly.pdbx_strand_id
1 'polypeptide(L)'
;MGILIGVLLCTKISILRWFQHFGGALPTLGLSILACTIILATLSIPFAVRAHDFGAALEPANLERVERVFRSVDFGEKLEVRTLVSEDAFAAGLNVLTGKCAVCHDMRTILYKPRTGKGWYSVVERMTKKPIIGPPISRNDSLQVTSYLIAITPGIQDSYKQVKDIQRAQEKRTAEVKQGVTAEANSKGNATPYDAEKAKTLYEEKCSECHELSDVDEHGNDTREGWIKIVTNMVEEQEAELTRDQANTIVEFLVKTKGK
;
A
#
# COMPACT_ATOMS: atom_id res chain seq x y z
N MET A 1 3.80 -26.43 -27.79
CA MET A 1 2.95 -25.80 -28.81
C MET A 1 2.12 -26.78 -29.62
N GLY A 2 2.72 -27.76 -30.32
CA GLY A 2 1.96 -28.71 -31.16
C GLY A 2 0.88 -29.52 -30.44
N ILE A 3 1.17 -30.05 -29.24
CA ILE A 3 0.20 -30.79 -28.42
C ILE A 3 -0.99 -29.91 -28.01
N LEU A 4 -0.72 -28.65 -27.67
CA LEU A 4 -1.72 -27.67 -27.25
C LEU A 4 -2.66 -27.30 -28.39
N ILE A 5 -2.10 -27.13 -29.60
CA ILE A 5 -2.87 -26.94 -30.84
C ILE A 5 -3.73 -28.16 -31.15
N GLY A 6 -3.18 -29.38 -31.01
CA GLY A 6 -3.92 -30.63 -31.22
C GLY A 6 -5.12 -30.77 -30.29
N VAL A 7 -4.94 -30.52 -28.99
CA VAL A 7 -6.02 -30.56 -28.00
C VAL A 7 -7.09 -29.52 -28.33
N LEU A 8 -6.72 -28.28 -28.66
CA LEU A 8 -7.67 -27.22 -29.03
C LEU A 8 -8.49 -27.57 -30.28
N LEU A 9 -7.86 -28.21 -31.28
CA LEU A 9 -8.56 -28.67 -32.48
C LEU A 9 -9.53 -29.81 -32.18
N CYS A 10 -9.12 -30.82 -31.40
CA CYS A 10 -9.99 -31.92 -30.98
C CYS A 10 -11.19 -31.41 -30.16
N THR A 11 -10.96 -30.48 -29.22
CA THR A 11 -12.01 -29.85 -28.42
C THR A 11 -12.97 -29.06 -29.32
N LYS A 12 -12.47 -28.24 -30.25
CA LYS A 12 -13.30 -27.50 -31.21
C LYS A 12 -14.16 -28.43 -32.07
N ILE A 13 -13.58 -29.51 -32.60
CA ILE A 13 -14.29 -30.51 -33.42
C ILE A 13 -15.36 -31.23 -32.60
N SER A 14 -15.05 -31.59 -31.35
CA SER A 14 -15.99 -32.27 -30.44
C SER A 14 -17.19 -31.37 -30.10
N ILE A 15 -16.94 -30.09 -29.83
CA ILE A 15 -17.99 -29.09 -29.57
C ILE A 15 -18.88 -28.92 -30.80
N LEU A 16 -18.31 -28.77 -31.99
CA LEU A 16 -19.09 -28.63 -33.23
C LEU A 16 -19.92 -29.88 -33.56
N ARG A 17 -19.41 -31.08 -33.25
CA ARG A 17 -20.09 -32.34 -33.52
C ARG A 17 -21.26 -32.60 -32.57
N TRP A 18 -21.14 -32.20 -31.30
CA TRP A 18 -22.14 -32.46 -30.26
C TRP A 18 -23.16 -31.32 -30.11
N PHE A 19 -22.76 -30.06 -30.37
CA PHE A 19 -23.60 -28.87 -30.21
C PHE A 19 -23.97 -28.24 -31.56
N GLN A 20 -24.44 -29.07 -32.50
CA GLN A 20 -24.79 -28.66 -33.87
C GLN A 20 -25.84 -27.53 -33.90
N HIS A 21 -26.72 -27.47 -32.90
CA HIS A 21 -27.77 -26.45 -32.80
C HIS A 21 -27.26 -25.04 -32.44
N PHE A 22 -26.02 -24.91 -31.95
CA PHE A 22 -25.38 -23.63 -31.63
C PHE A 22 -24.46 -23.12 -32.75
N GLY A 23 -24.45 -23.78 -33.92
CA GLY A 23 -23.55 -23.49 -35.05
C GLY A 23 -23.48 -22.01 -35.45
N GLY A 24 -24.61 -21.30 -35.41
CA GLY A 24 -24.69 -19.88 -35.78
C GLY A 24 -24.15 -18.90 -34.72
N ALA A 25 -24.17 -19.28 -33.44
CA ALA A 25 -23.75 -18.42 -32.32
C ALA A 25 -22.30 -18.67 -31.87
N LEU A 26 -21.70 -19.80 -32.27
CA LEU A 26 -20.31 -20.14 -31.95
C LEU A 26 -19.28 -19.11 -32.47
N PRO A 27 -19.40 -18.54 -33.68
CA PRO A 27 -18.45 -17.54 -34.17
C PRO A 27 -18.48 -16.25 -33.35
N THR A 28 -19.65 -15.78 -32.94
CA THR A 28 -19.80 -14.54 -32.17
C THR A 28 -19.29 -14.72 -30.75
N LEU A 29 -19.64 -15.82 -30.08
CA LEU A 29 -19.12 -16.15 -28.75
C LEU A 29 -17.59 -16.34 -28.76
N GLY A 30 -17.05 -17.02 -29.78
CA GLY A 30 -15.61 -17.18 -29.94
C GLY A 30 -14.89 -15.85 -30.15
N LEU A 31 -15.44 -14.96 -30.97
CA LEU A 31 -14.89 -13.61 -31.17
C LEU A 31 -14.96 -12.78 -29.89
N SER A 32 -16.07 -12.84 -29.15
CA SER A 32 -16.22 -12.14 -27.86
C SER A 32 -15.21 -12.63 -26.81
N ILE A 33 -15.02 -13.94 -26.68
CA ILE A 33 -14.03 -14.50 -25.76
C ILE A 33 -12.61 -14.11 -26.18
N LEU A 34 -12.30 -14.14 -27.48
CA LEU A 34 -11.01 -13.71 -28.00
C LEU A 34 -10.77 -12.22 -27.73
N ALA A 35 -11.77 -11.37 -27.96
CA ALA A 35 -11.69 -9.95 -27.63
C ALA A 35 -11.47 -9.71 -26.13
N CYS A 36 -12.24 -10.37 -25.26
CA CYS A 36 -12.06 -10.30 -23.81
C CYS A 36 -10.67 -10.78 -23.39
N THR A 37 -10.15 -11.86 -23.98
CA THR A 37 -8.81 -12.39 -23.70
C THR A 37 -7.73 -11.41 -24.14
N ILE A 38 -7.89 -10.77 -25.31
CA ILE A 38 -6.98 -9.73 -25.78
C ILE A 38 -7.00 -8.54 -24.82
N ILE A 39 -8.17 -8.08 -24.39
CA ILE A 39 -8.30 -6.96 -23.43
C ILE A 39 -7.64 -7.32 -22.08
N LEU A 40 -7.89 -8.52 -21.56
CA LEU A 40 -7.26 -8.97 -20.32
C LEU A 40 -5.75 -9.09 -20.46
N ALA A 41 -5.26 -9.62 -21.59
CA ALA A 41 -3.84 -9.72 -21.87
C ALA A 41 -3.19 -8.33 -22.00
N THR A 42 -3.80 -7.40 -22.73
CA THR A 42 -3.26 -6.03 -22.88
C THR A 42 -3.26 -5.25 -21.57
N LEU A 43 -4.19 -5.52 -20.66
CA LEU A 43 -4.19 -4.92 -19.32
C LEU A 43 -3.19 -5.60 -18.37
N SER A 44 -2.99 -6.91 -18.49
CA SER A 44 -2.17 -7.69 -17.54
C SER A 44 -0.67 -7.74 -17.90
N ILE A 45 -0.34 -7.91 -19.17
CA ILE A 45 1.04 -8.01 -19.65
C ILE A 45 1.91 -6.79 -19.27
N PRO A 46 1.48 -5.53 -19.45
CA PRO A 46 2.33 -4.38 -19.12
C PRO A 46 2.59 -4.22 -17.61
N PHE A 47 1.74 -4.79 -16.75
CA PHE A 47 1.99 -4.84 -15.31
C PHE A 47 2.99 -5.94 -14.95
N ALA A 48 2.82 -7.14 -15.53
CA ALA A 48 3.76 -8.25 -15.34
C ALA A 48 5.17 -7.91 -15.84
N VAL A 49 5.28 -7.26 -17.00
CA VAL A 49 6.56 -6.79 -17.54
C VAL A 49 7.17 -5.72 -16.62
N ARG A 50 6.40 -4.73 -16.15
CA ARG A 50 6.89 -3.72 -15.21
C ARG A 50 7.34 -4.30 -13.86
N ALA A 51 6.71 -5.37 -13.38
CA ALA A 51 7.13 -6.03 -12.15
C ALA A 51 8.53 -6.67 -12.27
N HIS A 52 8.93 -7.06 -13.49
CA HIS A 52 10.25 -7.59 -13.80
C HIS A 52 11.18 -6.57 -14.48
N ASP A 53 10.72 -5.33 -14.69
CA ASP A 53 11.53 -4.27 -15.26
C ASP A 53 12.44 -3.70 -14.17
N PHE A 54 13.66 -4.23 -14.13
CA PHE A 54 14.71 -3.74 -13.25
C PHE A 54 15.42 -2.50 -13.81
N GLY A 55 14.90 -1.80 -14.82
CA GLY A 55 15.61 -0.78 -15.59
C GLY A 55 16.45 0.21 -14.76
N ALA A 56 15.85 0.88 -13.77
CA ALA A 56 16.59 1.78 -12.87
C ALA A 56 17.55 1.06 -11.92
N ALA A 57 17.25 -0.20 -11.58
CA ALA A 57 18.11 -1.04 -10.74
C ALA A 57 19.34 -1.58 -11.50
N LEU A 58 19.23 -1.78 -12.82
CA LEU A 58 20.27 -2.30 -13.71
C LEU A 58 21.15 -1.22 -14.35
N GLU A 59 20.83 0.05 -14.14
CA GLU A 59 21.68 1.14 -14.63
C GLU A 59 23.12 0.98 -14.10
N PRO A 60 24.18 1.14 -14.93
CA PRO A 60 25.56 0.87 -14.52
C PRO A 60 25.97 1.61 -13.23
N ALA A 61 25.53 2.86 -13.08
CA ALA A 61 25.79 3.65 -11.87
C ALA A 61 25.13 3.04 -10.63
N ASN A 62 23.93 2.47 -10.77
CA ASN A 62 23.24 1.79 -9.68
C ASN A 62 23.89 0.45 -9.34
N LEU A 63 24.32 -0.33 -10.34
CA LEU A 63 25.06 -1.58 -10.12
C LEU A 63 26.35 -1.33 -9.34
N GLU A 64 27.14 -0.31 -9.72
CA GLU A 64 28.35 0.06 -9.00
C GLU A 64 28.06 0.49 -7.55
N ARG A 65 26.97 1.25 -7.36
CA ARG A 65 26.50 1.63 -6.01
C ARG A 65 26.13 0.40 -5.19
N VAL A 66 25.37 -0.54 -5.76
CA VAL A 66 24.97 -1.77 -5.07
C VAL A 66 26.21 -2.57 -4.71
N GLU A 67 27.14 -2.77 -5.64
CA GLU A 67 28.39 -3.49 -5.39
C GLU A 67 29.20 -2.85 -4.25
N ARG A 68 29.35 -1.52 -4.26
CA ARG A 68 30.04 -0.77 -3.21
C ARG A 68 29.38 -0.94 -1.84
N VAL A 69 28.04 -0.82 -1.79
CA VAL A 69 27.28 -1.00 -0.54
C VAL A 69 27.38 -2.45 -0.07
N PHE A 70 27.25 -3.42 -0.98
CA PHE A 70 27.28 -4.84 -0.65
C PHE A 70 28.65 -5.23 -0.10
N ARG A 71 29.76 -4.78 -0.71
CA ARG A 71 31.12 -4.98 -0.18
C ARG A 71 31.34 -4.37 1.21
N SER A 72 30.57 -3.36 1.59
CA SER A 72 30.65 -2.75 2.93
C SER A 72 29.91 -3.53 4.02
N VAL A 73 29.11 -4.52 3.64
CA VAL A 73 28.37 -5.38 4.57
C VAL A 73 29.22 -6.61 4.91
N ASP A 74 29.33 -6.90 6.20
CA ASP A 74 29.94 -8.12 6.69
C ASP A 74 28.92 -9.27 6.64
N PHE A 75 29.21 -10.28 5.80
CA PHE A 75 28.40 -11.48 5.64
C PHE A 75 29.03 -12.72 6.31
N GLY A 76 30.10 -12.52 7.09
CA GLY A 76 30.83 -13.57 7.82
C GLY A 76 31.77 -14.44 6.98
N GLU A 77 31.75 -14.35 5.64
CA GLU A 77 32.58 -15.12 4.72
C GLU A 77 32.92 -14.32 3.45
N LYS A 78 33.94 -14.78 2.70
CA LYS A 78 34.27 -14.21 1.39
C LYS A 78 33.17 -14.56 0.37
N LEU A 79 32.53 -13.55 -0.19
CA LEU A 79 31.50 -13.68 -1.21
C LEU A 79 31.99 -13.16 -2.57
N GLU A 80 31.60 -13.85 -3.63
CA GLU A 80 31.73 -13.38 -5.01
C GLU A 80 30.65 -12.33 -5.30
N VAL A 81 30.85 -11.09 -4.85
CA VAL A 81 29.82 -10.02 -4.92
C VAL A 81 29.27 -9.81 -6.33
N ARG A 82 30.08 -10.02 -7.37
CA ARG A 82 29.66 -9.86 -8.77
C ARG A 82 28.52 -10.80 -9.18
N THR A 83 28.42 -11.99 -8.58
CA THR A 83 27.32 -12.91 -8.88
C THR A 83 26.01 -12.50 -8.20
N LEU A 84 26.08 -11.61 -7.22
CA LEU A 84 24.94 -11.10 -6.46
C LEU A 84 24.47 -9.72 -6.95
N VAL A 85 25.23 -9.07 -7.83
CA VAL A 85 24.91 -7.76 -8.42
C VAL A 85 24.73 -7.94 -9.94
N SER A 86 23.62 -8.59 -10.29
CA SER A 86 23.25 -8.91 -11.67
C SER A 86 21.73 -8.94 -11.81
N GLU A 87 21.26 -8.93 -13.05
CA GLU A 87 19.83 -9.08 -13.36
C GLU A 87 19.26 -10.39 -12.79
N ASP A 88 19.94 -11.51 -13.01
CA ASP A 88 19.51 -12.80 -12.46
C ASP A 88 19.43 -12.80 -10.93
N ALA A 89 20.39 -12.15 -10.26
CA ALA A 89 20.40 -12.05 -8.81
C ALA A 89 19.27 -11.15 -8.29
N PHE A 90 18.97 -10.05 -8.98
CA PHE A 90 17.85 -9.17 -8.64
C PHE A 90 16.50 -9.85 -8.90
N ALA A 91 16.37 -10.60 -9.99
CA ALA A 91 15.20 -11.41 -10.27
C ALA A 91 14.98 -12.49 -9.21
N ALA A 92 16.03 -13.20 -8.82
CA ALA A 92 15.97 -14.17 -7.74
C ALA A 92 15.61 -13.50 -6.40
N GLY A 93 16.20 -12.33 -6.10
CA GLY A 93 15.88 -11.56 -4.90
C GLY A 93 14.44 -11.07 -4.84
N LEU A 94 13.89 -10.61 -5.98
CA LEU A 94 12.46 -10.27 -6.10
C LEU A 94 11.57 -11.50 -5.86
N ASN A 95 11.92 -12.66 -6.44
CA ASN A 95 11.18 -13.91 -6.23
C ASN A 95 11.17 -14.34 -4.77
N VAL A 96 12.28 -14.14 -4.04
CA VAL A 96 12.32 -14.37 -2.58
C VAL A 96 11.41 -13.38 -1.85
N LEU A 97 11.43 -12.10 -2.24
CA LEU A 97 10.60 -11.07 -1.62
C LEU A 97 9.10 -11.38 -1.79
N THR A 98 8.66 -11.70 -3.00
CA THR A 98 7.24 -11.97 -3.32
C THR A 98 6.79 -13.37 -2.91
N GLY A 99 7.68 -14.37 -2.98
CA GLY A 99 7.34 -15.76 -2.72
C GLY A 99 7.57 -16.23 -1.29
N LYS A 100 8.45 -15.57 -0.52
CA LYS A 100 8.78 -15.96 0.86
C LYS A 100 8.48 -14.86 1.88
N CYS A 101 8.88 -13.61 1.61
CA CYS A 101 8.63 -12.52 2.56
C CYS A 101 7.15 -12.10 2.57
N ALA A 102 6.51 -12.06 1.40
CA ALA A 102 5.13 -11.63 1.28
C ALA A 102 4.09 -12.62 1.84
N VAL A 103 4.54 -13.82 2.24
CA VAL A 103 3.68 -14.83 2.86
C VAL A 103 3.14 -14.36 4.22
N CYS A 104 3.92 -13.56 4.95
CA CYS A 104 3.55 -13.07 6.29
C CYS A 104 3.53 -11.53 6.38
N HIS A 105 4.04 -10.83 5.38
CA HIS A 105 4.13 -9.37 5.36
C HIS A 105 3.55 -8.83 4.06
N ASP A 106 2.89 -7.68 4.09
CA ASP A 106 2.57 -6.98 2.86
C ASP A 106 3.77 -6.17 2.33
N MET A 107 3.78 -5.87 1.03
CA MET A 107 4.88 -5.15 0.38
C MET A 107 5.09 -3.74 0.97
N ARG A 108 4.01 -3.06 1.38
CA ARG A 108 4.08 -1.72 1.96
C ARG A 108 4.83 -1.78 3.28
N THR A 109 4.55 -2.76 4.15
CA THR A 109 5.27 -2.96 5.41
C THR A 109 6.74 -3.26 5.19
N ILE A 110 7.08 -4.12 4.22
CA ILE A 110 8.47 -4.47 3.94
C ILE A 110 9.27 -3.24 3.48
N LEU A 111 8.69 -2.44 2.58
CA LEU A 111 9.36 -1.30 1.95
C LEU A 111 9.12 0.04 2.67
N TYR A 112 8.38 0.06 3.78
CA TYR A 112 7.94 1.29 4.46
C TYR A 112 9.10 2.22 4.83
N LYS A 113 10.20 1.67 5.32
CA LYS A 113 11.35 2.44 5.80
C LYS A 113 12.60 2.12 5.01
N PRO A 114 13.25 3.10 4.36
CA PRO A 114 14.54 2.87 3.70
C PRO A 114 15.60 2.49 4.73
N ARG A 115 16.53 1.59 4.34
CA ARG A 115 17.60 1.10 5.21
C ARG A 115 18.94 1.15 4.51
N THR A 116 20.02 1.13 5.30
CA THR A 116 21.36 0.89 4.80
C THR A 116 21.52 -0.58 4.37
N GLY A 117 22.55 -0.91 3.59
CA GLY A 117 22.81 -2.30 3.18
C GLY A 117 22.94 -3.25 4.38
N LYS A 118 23.70 -2.85 5.41
CA LYS A 118 23.81 -3.59 6.67
C LYS A 118 22.45 -3.72 7.37
N GLY A 119 21.64 -2.66 7.34
CA GLY A 119 20.29 -2.67 7.91
C GLY A 119 19.35 -3.65 7.21
N TRP A 120 19.42 -3.75 5.87
CA TRP A 120 18.67 -4.75 5.12
C TRP A 120 19.12 -6.17 5.46
N TYR A 121 20.43 -6.43 5.41
CA TYR A 121 20.95 -7.75 5.72
C TYR A 121 20.55 -8.23 7.13
N SER A 122 20.65 -7.36 8.14
CA SER A 122 20.25 -7.67 9.51
C SER A 122 18.75 -8.00 9.64
N VAL A 123 17.88 -7.30 8.90
CA VAL A 123 16.44 -7.62 8.90
C VAL A 123 16.21 -8.99 8.28
N VAL A 124 16.79 -9.25 7.12
CA VAL A 124 16.66 -10.54 6.41
C VAL A 124 17.19 -11.69 7.26
N GLU A 125 18.35 -11.53 7.90
CA GLU A 125 18.95 -12.54 8.77
C GLU A 125 18.08 -12.84 10.02
N ARG A 126 17.34 -11.85 10.52
CA ARG A 126 16.33 -12.12 11.57
C ARG A 126 15.14 -12.89 11.02
N MET A 127 14.75 -12.68 9.76
CA MET A 127 13.65 -13.41 9.13
C MET A 127 14.02 -14.86 8.82
N THR A 128 15.28 -15.17 8.50
CA THR A 128 15.72 -16.56 8.32
C THR A 128 15.62 -17.39 9.60
N LYS A 129 15.64 -16.73 10.77
CA LYS A 129 15.50 -17.33 12.10
C LYS A 129 14.03 -17.48 12.55
N LYS A 130 13.06 -16.94 11.79
CA LYS A 130 11.64 -17.04 12.13
C LYS A 130 11.01 -18.31 11.57
N PRO A 131 10.04 -18.90 12.27
CA PRO A 131 9.25 -19.99 11.69
C PRO A 131 8.43 -19.42 10.53
N ILE A 132 8.47 -20.10 9.37
CA ILE A 132 7.70 -19.73 8.19
C ILE A 132 6.89 -20.93 7.70
N ILE A 133 5.74 -20.64 7.10
CA ILE A 133 4.93 -21.65 6.41
C ILE A 133 5.51 -21.79 5.00
N GLY A 134 6.29 -22.84 4.76
CA GLY A 134 6.91 -23.12 3.47
C GLY A 134 8.43 -23.39 3.56
N PRO A 135 9.12 -23.44 2.41
CA PRO A 135 10.56 -23.70 2.37
C PRO A 135 11.33 -22.59 3.09
N PRO A 136 12.29 -22.93 3.99
CA PRO A 136 13.08 -21.95 4.72
C PRO A 136 13.78 -20.96 3.79
N ILE A 137 14.03 -19.75 4.28
CA ILE A 137 14.89 -18.78 3.60
C ILE A 137 16.32 -19.31 3.72
N SER A 138 16.88 -19.79 2.62
CA SER A 138 18.25 -20.27 2.56
C SER A 138 19.25 -19.11 2.65
N ARG A 139 20.53 -19.41 2.88
CA ARG A 139 21.58 -18.38 2.86
C ARG A 139 21.65 -17.67 1.49
N ASN A 140 21.51 -18.42 0.40
CA ASN A 140 21.50 -17.83 -0.94
C ASN A 140 20.31 -16.88 -1.13
N ASP A 141 19.11 -17.29 -0.69
CA ASP A 141 17.91 -16.43 -0.73
C ASP A 141 18.15 -15.14 0.05
N SER A 142 18.76 -15.25 1.24
CA SER A 142 19.07 -14.10 2.09
C SER A 142 20.01 -13.11 1.41
N LEU A 143 21.01 -13.58 0.66
CA LEU A 143 21.95 -12.72 -0.06
C LEU A 143 21.29 -12.07 -1.27
N GLN A 144 20.53 -12.83 -2.06
CA GLN A 144 19.84 -12.35 -3.26
C GLN A 144 18.79 -11.29 -2.91
N VAL A 145 17.94 -11.55 -1.90
CA VAL A 145 16.93 -10.57 -1.46
C VAL A 145 17.57 -9.33 -0.85
N THR A 146 18.69 -9.47 -0.12
CA THR A 146 19.43 -8.32 0.41
C THR A 146 19.98 -7.47 -0.72
N SER A 147 20.56 -8.09 -1.75
CA SER A 147 21.08 -7.39 -2.93
C SER A 147 19.98 -6.62 -3.66
N TYR A 148 18.84 -7.27 -3.90
CA TYR A 148 17.68 -6.65 -4.51
C TYR A 148 17.15 -5.45 -3.69
N LEU A 149 16.99 -5.60 -2.37
CA LEU A 149 16.55 -4.52 -1.48
C LEU A 149 17.50 -3.32 -1.51
N ILE A 150 18.81 -3.56 -1.57
CA ILE A 150 19.82 -2.50 -1.74
C ILE A 150 19.66 -1.82 -3.11
N ALA A 151 19.38 -2.59 -4.16
CA ALA A 151 19.20 -2.09 -5.52
C ALA A 151 18.00 -1.13 -5.63
N ILE A 152 16.88 -1.44 -4.98
CA ILE A 152 15.66 -0.61 -5.01
C ILE A 152 15.61 0.49 -3.93
N THR A 153 16.57 0.52 -3.00
CA THR A 153 16.59 1.49 -1.89
C THR A 153 16.50 2.96 -2.33
N PRO A 154 17.15 3.44 -3.41
CA PRO A 154 16.98 4.81 -3.87
C PRO A 154 15.52 5.18 -4.15
N GLY A 155 14.78 4.30 -4.85
CA GLY A 155 13.35 4.49 -5.09
C GLY A 155 12.54 4.55 -3.79
N ILE A 156 12.85 3.67 -2.82
CA ILE A 156 12.22 3.71 -1.49
C ILE A 156 12.51 5.04 -0.77
N GLN A 157 13.73 5.54 -0.86
CA GLN A 157 14.11 6.82 -0.25
C GLN A 157 13.34 7.98 -0.87
N ASP A 158 13.17 8.00 -2.18
CA ASP A 158 12.46 9.07 -2.87
C ASP A 158 10.97 9.05 -2.55
N SER A 159 10.34 7.87 -2.56
CA SER A 159 8.95 7.72 -2.09
C SER A 159 8.80 8.14 -0.63
N TYR A 160 9.74 7.76 0.24
CA TYR A 160 9.70 8.14 1.66
C TYR A 160 9.84 9.66 1.86
N LYS A 161 10.72 10.33 1.10
CA LYS A 161 10.84 11.80 1.10
C LYS A 161 9.55 12.46 0.63
N GLN A 162 8.97 11.98 -0.48
CA GLN A 162 7.72 12.51 -1.02
C GLN A 162 6.59 12.44 0.01
N VAL A 163 6.42 11.29 0.68
CA VAL A 163 5.41 11.13 1.74
C VAL A 163 5.68 12.09 2.91
N LYS A 164 6.94 12.22 3.34
CA LYS A 164 7.34 13.16 4.40
C LYS A 164 7.04 14.61 4.03
N ASP A 165 7.27 15.00 2.78
CA ASP A 165 7.05 16.36 2.31
C ASP A 165 5.56 16.67 2.17
N ILE A 166 4.76 15.71 1.70
CA ILE A 166 3.30 15.80 1.70
C ILE A 166 2.78 15.96 3.14
N GLN A 167 3.24 15.13 4.07
CA GLN A 167 2.86 15.19 5.48
C GLN A 167 3.22 16.54 6.10
N ARG A 168 4.45 17.02 5.88
CA ARG A 168 4.88 18.35 6.35
C ARG A 168 4.06 19.48 5.74
N ALA A 169 3.69 19.37 4.47
CA ALA A 169 2.84 20.36 3.80
C ALA A 169 1.41 20.34 4.37
N GLN A 170 0.87 19.16 4.68
CA GLN A 170 -0.41 19.03 5.38
C GLN A 170 -0.35 19.62 6.78
N GLU A 171 0.68 19.31 7.57
CA GLU A 171 0.90 19.88 8.91
C GLU A 171 1.00 21.40 8.87
N LYS A 172 1.75 21.96 7.91
CA LYS A 172 1.83 23.42 7.69
C LYS A 172 0.47 24.02 7.35
N ARG A 173 -0.27 23.43 6.40
CA ARG A 173 -1.62 23.89 6.05
C ARG A 173 -2.55 23.83 7.27
N THR A 174 -2.53 22.73 8.03
CA THR A 174 -3.33 22.58 9.24
C THR A 174 -2.95 23.62 10.29
N ALA A 175 -1.66 23.92 10.45
CA ALA A 175 -1.16 24.96 11.36
C ALA A 175 -1.54 26.37 10.90
N GLU A 176 -1.43 26.70 9.61
CA GLU A 176 -1.85 27.97 9.03
C GLU A 176 -3.35 28.20 9.18
N VAL A 177 -4.17 27.18 8.94
CA VAL A 177 -5.61 27.30 9.19
C VAL A 177 -5.91 27.40 10.69
N LYS A 178 -5.18 26.71 11.57
CA LYS A 178 -5.30 26.91 13.03
C LYS A 178 -4.94 28.35 13.44
N GLN A 179 -3.89 28.92 12.86
CA GLN A 179 -3.46 30.30 13.13
C GLN A 179 -4.43 31.34 12.55
N GLY A 180 -4.93 31.13 11.34
CA GLY A 180 -5.97 31.95 10.72
C GLY A 180 -7.27 31.95 11.53
N VAL A 181 -7.70 30.78 12.01
CA VAL A 181 -8.86 30.66 12.90
C VAL A 181 -8.63 31.34 14.25
N THR A 182 -7.43 31.29 14.83
CA THR A 182 -7.12 32.05 16.07
C THR A 182 -6.99 33.56 15.85
N ALA A 183 -6.58 34.00 14.66
CA ALA A 183 -6.50 35.41 14.30
C ALA A 183 -7.89 36.01 14.01
N GLU A 184 -8.76 35.25 13.33
CA GLU A 184 -10.17 35.61 13.11
C GLU A 184 -11.00 35.54 14.39
N ALA A 185 -10.71 34.59 15.29
CA ALA A 185 -11.34 34.54 16.63
C ALA A 185 -10.95 35.75 17.51
N ASN A 186 -9.83 36.42 17.22
CA ASN A 186 -9.41 37.66 17.89
C ASN A 186 -9.83 38.94 17.13
N SER A 187 -10.41 38.84 15.94
CA SER A 187 -10.93 39.97 15.18
C SER A 187 -12.46 39.92 15.09
N LYS A 188 -13.10 40.44 16.14
CA LYS A 188 -14.52 40.82 16.21
C LYS A 188 -15.54 39.67 16.10
N GLY A 189 -16.31 39.54 17.16
CA GLY A 189 -17.46 38.67 17.23
C GLY A 189 -18.46 38.88 16.08
N ASN A 190 -18.85 37.75 15.50
CA ASN A 190 -20.24 37.42 15.21
C ASN A 190 -20.29 35.90 14.99
N ALA A 191 -20.47 35.16 16.08
CA ALA A 191 -20.77 33.73 16.01
C ALA A 191 -22.15 33.56 15.36
N THR A 192 -22.22 32.75 14.30
CA THR A 192 -23.48 32.19 13.82
C THR A 192 -24.12 31.38 14.96
N PRO A 193 -25.45 31.46 15.18
CA PRO A 193 -26.09 30.76 16.27
C PRO A 193 -25.93 29.25 16.14
N TYR A 194 -25.41 28.60 17.18
CA TYR A 194 -25.36 27.14 17.30
C TYR A 194 -26.78 26.57 17.28
N ASP A 195 -27.06 25.71 16.30
CA ASP A 195 -28.34 25.01 16.13
C ASP A 195 -28.19 23.58 16.66
N ALA A 196 -28.72 23.34 17.86
CA ALA A 196 -28.56 22.08 18.58
C ALA A 196 -29.18 20.87 17.86
N GLU A 197 -30.30 21.07 17.16
CA GLU A 197 -31.01 19.99 16.47
C GLU A 197 -30.25 19.56 15.22
N LYS A 198 -29.73 20.50 14.44
CA LYS A 198 -28.86 20.18 13.29
C LYS A 198 -27.57 19.50 13.71
N ALA A 199 -26.98 19.93 14.82
CA ALA A 199 -25.77 19.32 15.35
C ALA A 199 -26.00 17.88 15.80
N LYS A 200 -27.16 17.61 16.43
CA LYS A 200 -27.59 16.26 16.80
C LYS A 200 -27.80 15.36 15.58
N THR A 201 -28.55 15.83 14.57
CA THR A 201 -28.79 15.05 13.35
C THR A 201 -27.47 14.72 12.63
N LEU A 202 -26.57 15.70 12.53
CA LEU A 202 -25.27 15.50 11.91
C LEU A 202 -24.41 14.50 12.69
N TYR A 203 -24.44 14.55 14.03
CA TYR A 203 -23.76 13.57 14.88
C TYR A 203 -24.32 12.16 14.69
N GLU A 204 -25.64 11.99 14.73
CA GLU A 204 -26.28 10.69 14.55
C GLU A 204 -26.02 10.12 13.15
N GLU A 205 -26.14 10.95 12.12
CA GLU A 205 -25.87 10.56 10.73
C GLU A 205 -24.41 10.12 10.55
N LYS A 206 -23.44 10.91 11.00
CA LYS A 206 -22.03 10.68 10.71
C LYS A 206 -21.37 9.65 11.62
N CYS A 207 -21.69 9.66 12.92
CA CYS A 207 -21.01 8.79 13.88
C CYS A 207 -21.60 7.37 13.91
N SER A 208 -22.80 7.14 13.36
CA SER A 208 -23.38 5.80 13.24
C SER A 208 -22.99 5.06 11.94
N GLU A 209 -22.26 5.71 11.03
CA GLU A 209 -21.82 5.11 9.76
C GLU A 209 -20.84 3.93 9.98
N CYS A 210 -20.11 3.90 11.10
CA CYS A 210 -19.04 2.92 11.34
C CYS A 210 -19.18 2.11 12.64
N HIS A 211 -19.81 2.66 13.67
CA HIS A 211 -19.99 2.00 14.97
C HIS A 211 -21.28 2.46 15.66
N GLU A 212 -21.68 1.81 16.74
CA GLU A 212 -22.87 2.22 17.48
C GLU A 212 -22.60 3.50 18.28
N LEU A 213 -23.63 4.33 18.47
CA LEU A 213 -23.50 5.56 19.27
C LEU A 213 -23.36 5.28 20.78
N SER A 214 -23.69 4.05 21.21
CA SER A 214 -23.43 3.54 22.56
C SER A 214 -21.95 3.60 22.92
N ASP A 215 -21.05 3.35 21.96
CA ASP A 215 -19.59 3.42 22.20
C ASP A 215 -19.14 4.84 22.60
N VAL A 216 -19.78 5.86 22.03
CA VAL A 216 -19.52 7.27 22.37
C VAL A 216 -20.08 7.61 23.75
N ASP A 217 -21.23 7.04 24.08
CA ASP A 217 -21.90 7.20 25.38
C ASP A 217 -21.11 6.54 26.52
N GLU A 218 -20.49 5.38 26.25
CA GLU A 218 -19.61 4.68 27.18
C GLU A 218 -18.32 5.44 27.46
N HIS A 219 -17.76 6.14 26.45
CA HIS A 219 -16.61 7.02 26.66
C HIS A 219 -16.97 8.17 27.60
N GLY A 220 -17.93 9.02 27.19
CA GLY A 220 -18.51 10.11 27.99
C GLY A 220 -17.54 11.04 28.76
N ASN A 221 -18.05 12.11 29.35
CA ASN A 221 -17.34 12.95 30.34
C ASN A 221 -15.92 13.42 29.96
N ASP A 222 -15.65 13.68 28.68
CA ASP A 222 -14.35 14.18 28.22
C ASP A 222 -14.32 15.71 28.14
N THR A 223 -13.13 16.31 28.17
CA THR A 223 -12.97 17.75 27.96
C THR A 223 -13.11 18.07 26.47
N ARG A 224 -13.30 19.36 26.15
CA ARG A 224 -13.30 19.83 24.76
C ARG A 224 -12.05 19.37 24.01
N GLU A 225 -10.87 19.47 24.61
CA GLU A 225 -9.62 19.05 24.01
C GLU A 225 -9.57 17.53 23.76
N GLY A 226 -10.14 16.74 24.68
CA GLY A 226 -10.28 15.30 24.52
C GLY A 226 -11.19 14.92 23.35
N TRP A 227 -12.37 15.53 23.27
CA TRP A 227 -13.30 15.32 22.15
C TRP A 227 -12.72 15.77 20.80
N ILE A 228 -12.01 16.90 20.75
CA ILE A 228 -11.30 17.34 19.54
C ILE A 228 -10.30 16.28 19.10
N LYS A 229 -9.52 15.73 20.03
CA LYS A 229 -8.52 14.71 19.73
C LYS A 229 -9.17 13.43 19.17
N ILE A 230 -10.27 12.98 19.76
CA ILE A 230 -10.98 11.77 19.32
C ILE A 230 -11.53 11.94 17.90
N VAL A 231 -12.27 13.03 17.65
CA VAL A 231 -12.83 13.31 16.32
C VAL A 231 -11.72 13.50 15.28
N THR A 232 -10.60 14.12 15.66
CA THR A 232 -9.42 14.24 14.78
C THR A 232 -8.83 12.87 14.43
N ASN A 233 -8.66 11.98 15.42
CA ASN A 233 -8.17 10.63 15.17
C ASN A 233 -9.12 9.82 14.27
N MET A 234 -10.44 9.99 14.40
CA MET A 234 -11.42 9.32 13.52
C MET A 234 -11.28 9.76 12.07
N VAL A 235 -11.01 11.05 11.82
CA VAL A 235 -10.81 11.57 10.46
C VAL A 235 -9.43 11.19 9.90
N GLU A 236 -8.37 11.30 10.71
CA GLU A 236 -6.99 11.13 10.24
C GLU A 236 -6.52 9.67 10.22
N GLU A 237 -6.97 8.84 11.17
CA GLU A 237 -6.51 7.46 11.33
C GLU A 237 -7.55 6.42 10.88
N GLN A 238 -8.84 6.77 10.92
CA GLN A 238 -9.95 5.85 10.59
C GLN A 238 -10.72 6.27 9.33
N GLU A 239 -10.23 7.28 8.61
CA GLU A 239 -10.73 7.74 7.31
C GLU A 239 -12.22 8.18 7.32
N ALA A 240 -12.74 8.67 8.46
CA ALA A 240 -14.11 9.16 8.55
C ALA A 240 -14.35 10.38 7.62
N GLU A 241 -15.42 10.32 6.81
CA GLU A 241 -15.78 11.38 5.86
C GLU A 241 -16.48 12.57 6.54
N LEU A 242 -15.69 13.41 7.21
CA LEU A 242 -16.15 14.62 7.87
C LEU A 242 -15.42 15.85 7.34
N THR A 243 -16.18 16.86 6.92
CA THR A 243 -15.61 18.19 6.66
C THR A 243 -15.23 18.88 7.97
N ARG A 244 -14.36 19.89 7.89
CA ARG A 244 -13.89 20.64 9.06
C ARG A 244 -15.03 21.29 9.87
N ASP A 245 -16.02 21.84 9.19
CA ASP A 245 -17.17 22.49 9.83
C ASP A 245 -18.10 21.47 10.50
N GLN A 246 -18.24 20.29 9.90
CA GLN A 246 -18.99 19.18 10.47
C GLN A 246 -18.30 18.64 11.73
N ALA A 247 -16.98 18.41 11.67
CA ALA A 247 -16.19 17.97 12.81
C ALA A 247 -16.28 18.96 13.99
N ASN A 248 -16.18 20.27 13.72
CA ASN A 248 -16.34 21.30 14.75
C ASN A 248 -17.76 21.29 15.35
N THR A 249 -18.79 21.18 14.51
CA THR A 249 -20.19 21.13 14.96
C THR A 249 -20.45 19.92 15.85
N ILE A 250 -19.89 18.75 15.50
CA ILE A 250 -19.98 17.52 16.29
C ILE A 250 -19.25 17.66 17.62
N VAL A 251 -18.05 18.24 17.63
CA VAL A 251 -17.31 18.52 18.89
C VAL A 251 -18.11 19.44 19.82
N GLU A 252 -18.72 20.51 19.31
CA GLU A 252 -19.57 21.39 20.12
C GLU A 252 -20.77 20.64 20.71
N PHE A 253 -21.38 19.74 19.95
CA PHE A 253 -22.48 18.89 20.41
C PHE A 253 -22.02 17.93 21.51
N LEU A 254 -20.89 17.23 21.31
CA LEU A 254 -20.32 16.29 22.28
C LEU A 254 -19.95 16.98 23.58
N VAL A 255 -19.34 18.17 23.52
CA VAL A 255 -19.02 18.95 24.73
C VAL A 255 -20.27 19.38 25.48
N LYS A 256 -21.33 19.80 24.79
CA LYS A 256 -22.58 20.25 25.42
C LYS A 256 -23.42 19.12 26.01
N THR A 257 -23.34 17.92 25.43
CA THR A 257 -24.23 16.79 25.79
C THR A 257 -23.53 15.68 26.57
N LYS A 258 -22.22 15.54 26.40
CA LYS A 258 -21.38 14.46 26.95
C LYS A 258 -20.07 15.00 27.55
N GLY A 259 -19.90 16.32 27.68
CA GLY A 259 -18.72 16.94 28.25
C GLY A 259 -18.72 16.95 29.78
N LYS A 260 -17.53 17.12 30.36
CA LYS A 260 -17.30 17.34 31.80
C LYS A 260 -17.25 18.82 32.15
#